data_AF-A0A7C1Q570-F1
#
_entry.id   AF-A0A7C1Q570-F1
#
_cell.length_a   1.000
_cell.length_b   1.000
_cell.length_c   1.000
_cell.angle_alpha   90.00
_cell.angle_beta   90.00
_cell.angle_gamma   90.00
#
_symmetry.space_group_name_H-M   'P 1'
#
loop_
_entity.id
_entity.type
_entity.pdbx_description
1 polymer ?
#
loop_
_entity_poly.entity_id
_entity_poly.type
_entity_poly.pdbx_seq_one_letter_code
_entity_poly.pdbx_strand_id
1 'polypeptide(L)'
;MARRKLHTIENIIVEITPPCLEGALFPRYDRETDYVTLDSLILPPCPYGVNIDNIIIPDFNSHRMLASVENGIPRKLWESDELPILPAAVQEGSLTLANPDIENSNFMIPPEFAVYTTPDRQTGVLRFGKFDTPLILVQLSVACQAIVSASKVVGFLFELPEGARKIHRRRR
;
A
#
# COMPACT_ATOMS: atom_id res chain seq x y z
N MET A 1 5.22 -25.46 -21.65
CA MET A 1 4.91 -24.22 -20.90
C MET A 1 4.83 -24.55 -19.43
N ALA A 2 5.71 -23.99 -18.59
CA ALA A 2 5.64 -24.18 -17.15
C ALA A 2 4.42 -23.41 -16.59
N ARG A 3 3.61 -24.05 -15.75
CA ARG A 3 2.54 -23.37 -15.00
C ARG A 3 3.22 -22.42 -14.00
N ARG A 4 3.09 -21.10 -14.19
CA ARG A 4 3.49 -20.13 -13.17
C ARG A 4 2.65 -20.41 -11.92
N LYS A 5 3.29 -20.57 -10.74
CA LYS A 5 2.56 -20.64 -9.48
C LYS A 5 1.84 -19.30 -9.28
N LEU A 6 0.54 -19.37 -9.00
CA LEU A 6 -0.23 -18.21 -8.57
C LEU A 6 0.00 -18.02 -7.08
N HIS A 7 0.43 -16.82 -6.69
CA HIS A 7 0.59 -16.45 -5.30
C HIS A 7 -0.56 -15.53 -4.89
N THR A 8 -0.95 -15.55 -3.62
CA THR A 8 -1.80 -14.51 -3.02
C THR A 8 -0.91 -13.44 -2.41
N ILE A 9 -1.40 -12.20 -2.32
CA ILE A 9 -0.66 -11.05 -1.74
C ILE A 9 -0.11 -11.34 -0.34
N GLU A 10 -0.75 -12.25 0.40
CA GLU A 10 -0.31 -12.77 1.68
C GLU A 10 1.05 -13.51 1.64
N ASN A 11 1.64 -13.74 0.47
CA ASN A 11 3.00 -14.29 0.33
C ASN A 11 4.08 -13.20 0.22
N ILE A 12 3.69 -11.92 0.21
CA ILE A 12 4.63 -10.80 0.33
C ILE A 12 5.03 -10.70 1.82
N ILE A 13 6.08 -11.41 2.17
CA ILE A 13 6.66 -11.39 3.51
C ILE A 13 7.72 -10.29 3.55
N VAL A 14 7.63 -9.44 4.57
CA VAL A 14 8.52 -8.31 4.79
C VAL A 14 9.24 -8.39 6.13
N GLU A 15 10.43 -7.79 6.16
CA GLU A 15 11.17 -7.46 7.36
C GLU A 15 11.07 -5.94 7.60
N ILE A 16 10.99 -5.56 8.88
CA ILE A 16 11.04 -4.15 9.29
C ILE A 16 12.50 -3.81 9.54
N THR A 17 13.05 -2.94 8.71
CA THR A 17 14.41 -2.40 8.87
C THR A 17 14.37 -1.00 9.48
N PRO A 18 15.49 -0.47 9.99
CA PRO A 18 15.55 0.93 10.42
C PRO A 18 15.01 1.88 9.34
N PRO A 19 14.33 2.97 9.72
CA PRO A 19 13.75 3.89 8.77
C PRO A 19 14.84 4.57 7.94
N CYS A 20 14.58 4.73 6.65
CA CYS A 20 15.42 5.53 5.77
C CYS A 20 14.56 6.33 4.78
N LEU A 21 15.18 7.32 4.13
CA LEU A 21 14.48 8.19 3.18
C LEU A 21 13.97 7.45 1.94
N GLU A 22 14.69 6.42 1.49
CA GLU A 22 14.31 5.63 0.31
C GLU A 22 13.04 4.79 0.56
N GLY A 23 12.85 4.28 1.79
CA GLY A 23 11.68 3.50 2.17
C GLY A 23 10.54 4.33 2.78
N ALA A 24 10.66 5.65 2.80
CA ALA A 24 9.65 6.55 3.34
C ALA A 24 8.62 6.91 2.27
N LEU A 25 7.40 6.41 2.40
CA LEU A 25 6.34 6.62 1.41
C LEU A 25 5.46 7.82 1.73
N PHE A 26 5.14 8.61 0.73
CA PHE A 26 4.26 9.77 0.84
C PHE A 26 3.11 9.66 -0.15
N PRO A 27 1.87 9.94 0.28
CA PRO A 27 0.72 9.88 -0.60
C PRO A 27 0.77 11.03 -1.61
N ARG A 28 0.59 10.69 -2.89
CA ARG A 28 0.47 11.63 -4.01
C ARG A 28 -0.81 11.34 -4.76
N TYR A 29 -1.47 12.39 -5.24
CA TYR A 29 -2.70 12.27 -6.00
C TYR A 29 -2.48 12.75 -7.43
N ASP A 30 -2.71 11.86 -8.38
CA ASP A 30 -2.71 12.18 -9.80
C ASP A 30 -4.14 12.49 -10.25
N ARG A 31 -4.34 13.71 -10.74
CA ARG A 31 -5.65 14.20 -11.18
C ARG A 31 -6.08 13.64 -12.52
N GLU A 32 -5.13 13.27 -13.39
CA GLU A 32 -5.43 12.77 -14.73
C GLU A 32 -5.99 11.36 -14.65
N THR A 33 -5.40 10.54 -13.78
CA THR A 33 -5.80 9.15 -13.55
C THR A 33 -6.84 8.98 -12.43
N ASP A 34 -7.02 10.00 -11.57
CA ASP A 34 -7.84 9.93 -10.33
C ASP A 34 -7.29 8.86 -9.35
N TYR A 35 -5.99 8.59 -9.40
CA TYR A 35 -5.29 7.60 -8.56
C TYR A 35 -4.52 8.25 -7.43
N VAL A 36 -4.35 7.50 -6.35
CA VAL A 36 -3.40 7.83 -5.28
C VAL A 36 -2.27 6.83 -5.34
N THR A 37 -1.05 7.34 -5.36
CA THR A 37 0.17 6.54 -5.22
C THR A 37 0.80 6.82 -3.85
N LEU A 38 1.53 5.84 -3.32
CA LEU A 38 2.37 6.02 -2.14
C LEU A 38 3.81 5.93 -2.63
N ASP A 39 4.50 7.05 -2.79
CA ASP A 39 5.81 7.10 -3.44
C ASP A 39 6.88 7.59 -2.48
N SER A 40 8.08 7.03 -2.59
CA SER A 40 9.26 7.64 -1.99
C SER A 40 9.61 8.96 -2.67
N LEU A 41 10.09 9.93 -1.89
CA LEU A 41 10.59 11.20 -2.43
C LEU A 41 11.94 11.04 -3.13
N ILE A 42 12.68 10.00 -2.76
CA ILE A 42 13.86 9.55 -3.49
C ILE A 42 13.36 8.42 -4.38
N LEU A 43 13.40 8.58 -5.69
CA LEU A 43 12.98 7.56 -6.64
C LEU A 43 14.19 6.70 -7.05
N PRO A 44 14.54 5.65 -6.28
CA PRO A 44 15.56 4.72 -6.75
C PRO A 44 15.02 3.98 -7.98
N PRO A 45 15.90 3.35 -8.77
CA PRO A 45 15.47 2.33 -9.70
C PRO A 45 14.67 1.26 -8.95
N CYS A 46 13.46 0.99 -9.43
CA CYS A 46 12.58 -0.07 -8.93
C CYS A 46 12.56 -1.23 -9.94
N PRO A 47 13.58 -2.10 -9.93
CA PRO A 47 13.64 -3.21 -10.88
C PRO A 47 12.55 -4.27 -10.62
N TYR A 48 11.89 -4.22 -9.46
CA TYR A 48 10.93 -5.24 -9.03
C TYR A 48 9.56 -4.63 -8.76
N GLY A 49 8.63 -4.81 -9.70
CA GLY A 49 7.22 -4.46 -9.52
C GLY A 49 6.39 -5.72 -9.28
N VAL A 50 5.71 -5.81 -8.14
CA VAL A 50 4.82 -6.93 -7.85
C VAL A 50 3.42 -6.57 -8.33
N ASN A 51 3.06 -7.03 -9.52
CA ASN A 51 1.75 -6.75 -10.10
C ASN A 51 0.66 -7.66 -9.51
N ILE A 52 -0.36 -7.02 -8.95
CA ILE A 52 -1.51 -7.66 -8.31
C ILE A 52 -2.77 -7.30 -9.10
N ASP A 53 -3.18 -8.21 -9.99
CA ASP A 53 -4.29 -8.07 -10.95
C ASP A 53 -4.35 -6.74 -11.73
N ASN A 54 -3.19 -6.11 -11.99
CA ASN A 54 -3.04 -4.77 -12.59
C ASN A 54 -3.76 -3.63 -11.84
N ILE A 55 -4.08 -3.85 -10.57
CA ILE A 55 -4.79 -2.89 -9.73
C ILE A 55 -3.84 -2.32 -8.69
N ILE A 56 -2.97 -3.13 -8.11
CA ILE A 56 -1.99 -2.68 -7.14
C ILE A 56 -0.61 -3.15 -7.54
N ILE A 57 0.36 -2.25 -7.44
CA ILE A 57 1.76 -2.53 -7.78
C ILE A 57 2.66 -1.96 -6.67
N PRO A 58 3.00 -2.74 -5.64
CA PRO A 58 4.11 -2.42 -4.77
C PRO A 58 5.42 -2.64 -5.52
N ASP A 59 6.22 -1.58 -5.64
CA ASP A 59 7.54 -1.64 -6.25
C ASP A 59 8.63 -1.61 -5.19
N PHE A 60 9.64 -2.45 -5.43
CA PHE A 60 10.80 -2.59 -4.57
C PHE A 60 12.06 -2.16 -5.32
N ASN A 61 12.93 -1.45 -4.62
CA ASN A 61 14.22 -1.00 -5.16
C ASN A 61 15.24 -2.15 -5.27
N SER A 62 16.45 -1.85 -5.74
CA SER A 62 17.55 -2.84 -5.85
C SER A 62 17.96 -3.50 -4.52
N HIS A 63 17.63 -2.89 -3.39
CA HIS A 63 17.84 -3.44 -2.05
C HIS A 63 16.63 -4.24 -1.54
N ARG A 64 15.62 -4.46 -2.40
CA ARG A 64 14.34 -5.10 -2.10
C ARG A 64 13.50 -4.34 -1.09
N MET A 65 13.74 -3.05 -0.93
CA MET A 65 12.98 -2.17 -0.05
C MET A 65 11.80 -1.57 -0.80
N LEU A 66 10.64 -1.53 -0.15
CA LEU A 66 9.42 -0.92 -0.71
C LEU A 66 9.65 0.57 -0.95
N ALA A 67 9.53 0.99 -2.19
CA ALA A 67 9.82 2.35 -2.65
C ALA A 67 8.58 3.05 -3.26
N SER A 68 7.61 2.28 -3.76
CA SER A 68 6.31 2.81 -4.17
C SER A 68 5.19 1.79 -4.03
N VAL A 69 3.95 2.28 -3.97
CA VAL A 69 2.73 1.48 -4.12
C VAL A 69 1.79 2.26 -5.03
N GLU A 70 1.58 1.74 -6.24
CA GLU A 70 0.55 2.24 -7.14
C GLU A 70 -0.79 1.60 -6.81
N ASN A 71 -1.84 2.41 -6.65
CA ASN A 71 -3.22 1.96 -6.56
C ASN A 71 -4.01 2.45 -7.78
N GLY A 72 -4.27 1.53 -8.71
CA GLY A 72 -5.04 1.73 -9.93
C GLY A 72 -6.55 1.75 -9.72
N ILE A 73 -7.08 1.77 -8.49
CA ILE A 73 -8.50 2.05 -8.27
C ILE A 73 -8.73 3.55 -8.25
N PRO A 74 -9.54 4.09 -9.19
CA PRO A 74 -9.95 5.49 -9.16
C PRO A 74 -10.59 5.87 -7.83
N ARG A 75 -10.21 7.01 -7.26
CA ARG A 75 -10.73 7.54 -6.00
C ARG A 75 -12.25 7.60 -5.95
N LYS A 76 -12.91 7.92 -7.07
CA LYS A 76 -14.38 7.95 -7.16
C LYS A 76 -15.06 6.60 -6.85
N LEU A 77 -14.33 5.48 -6.93
CA LEU A 77 -14.82 4.14 -6.61
C LEU A 77 -14.57 3.75 -5.15
N TRP A 78 -13.85 4.58 -4.38
CA TRP A 78 -13.52 4.26 -3.01
C TRP A 78 -14.73 4.49 -2.11
N GLU A 79 -15.01 3.48 -1.30
CA GLU A 79 -16.07 3.53 -0.31
C GLU A 79 -15.71 4.50 0.82
N SER A 80 -16.73 4.97 1.52
CA SER A 80 -16.57 5.83 2.68
C SER A 80 -17.03 5.05 3.90
N ASP A 81 -16.11 4.74 4.80
CA ASP A 81 -16.38 3.89 5.97
C ASP A 81 -15.56 4.36 7.18
N GLU A 82 -15.97 3.95 8.37
CA GLU A 82 -15.20 4.19 9.60
C GLU A 82 -13.87 3.44 9.55
N LEU A 83 -12.85 4.00 10.22
CA LEU A 83 -11.57 3.31 10.33
C LEU A 83 -11.74 2.07 11.21
N PRO A 84 -11.13 0.94 10.82
CA PRO A 84 -11.04 -0.19 11.71
C PRO A 84 -10.24 0.20 12.95
N ILE A 85 -10.52 -0.48 14.06
CA ILE A 85 -9.72 -0.33 15.28
C ILE A 85 -8.34 -0.89 14.99
N LEU A 86 -7.38 0.00 14.77
CA LEU A 86 -5.99 -0.35 14.55
C LEU A 86 -5.25 -0.47 15.90
N PRO A 87 -4.19 -1.29 15.98
CA PRO A 87 -3.43 -1.49 17.21
C PRO A 87 -2.73 -0.20 17.65
N ALA A 88 -2.47 -0.09 18.95
CA ALA A 88 -1.71 1.04 19.51
C ALA A 88 -0.21 0.98 19.22
N ALA A 89 0.32 -0.20 18.86
CA ALA A 89 1.75 -0.39 18.62
C ALA A 89 2.15 0.18 17.25
N VAL A 90 2.87 1.30 17.30
CA VAL A 90 3.49 1.95 16.15
C VAL A 90 5.01 1.78 16.25
N GLN A 91 5.62 1.29 15.19
CA GLN A 91 7.07 1.22 15.03
C GLN A 91 7.48 2.01 13.80
N GLU A 92 8.51 2.84 13.89
CA GLU A 92 9.11 3.47 12.71
C GLU A 92 10.03 2.48 11.98
N GLY A 93 9.96 2.44 10.65
CA GLY A 93 10.81 1.56 9.87
C GLY A 93 10.54 1.62 8.38
N SER A 94 11.35 0.89 7.63
CA SER A 94 11.15 0.61 6.21
C SER A 94 10.82 -0.87 6.02
N LEU A 95 10.18 -1.22 4.91
CA LEU A 95 9.81 -2.60 4.61
C LEU A 95 10.73 -3.18 3.55
N THR A 96 11.36 -4.29 3.84
CA THR A 96 12.22 -5.02 2.89
C THR A 96 11.66 -6.41 2.65
N LEU A 97 11.66 -6.91 1.41
CA LEU A 97 11.21 -8.26 1.12
C LEU A 97 12.12 -9.29 1.82
N ALA A 98 11.51 -10.17 2.60
CA ALA A 98 12.20 -11.29 3.26
C ALA A 98 12.60 -12.36 2.23
N ASN A 99 11.74 -12.59 1.23
CA ASN A 99 11.97 -13.59 0.19
C ASN A 99 12.44 -12.92 -1.11
N PRO A 100 13.63 -13.24 -1.66
CA PRO A 100 14.05 -12.71 -2.96
C PRO A 100 13.29 -13.32 -4.15
N ASP A 101 12.67 -14.49 -4.02
CA ASP A 101 12.10 -15.22 -5.16
C ASP A 101 10.77 -14.65 -5.69
N ILE A 102 10.19 -13.67 -4.98
CA ILE A 102 8.91 -13.04 -5.33
C ILE A 102 9.02 -11.99 -6.44
N GLU A 103 10.24 -11.62 -6.82
CA GLU A 103 10.56 -10.61 -7.85
C GLU A 103 9.99 -10.92 -9.25
N ASN A 104 9.56 -12.17 -9.52
CA ASN A 104 8.98 -12.60 -10.79
C ASN A 104 7.61 -13.29 -10.65
N SER A 105 6.95 -13.11 -9.51
CA SER A 105 5.69 -13.77 -9.19
C SER A 105 4.49 -12.90 -9.57
N ASN A 106 3.44 -13.54 -10.09
CA ASN A 106 2.14 -12.89 -10.27
C ASN A 106 1.27 -13.16 -9.05
N PHE A 107 0.57 -12.14 -8.59
CA PHE A 107 -0.28 -12.23 -7.42
C PHE A 107 -1.72 -11.90 -7.77
N MET A 108 -2.64 -12.55 -7.06
CA MET A 108 -4.07 -12.26 -7.16
C MET A 108 -4.53 -11.42 -5.98
N ILE A 109 -5.51 -10.58 -6.23
CA ILE A 109 -6.24 -9.83 -5.21
C ILE A 109 -7.11 -10.80 -4.40
N PRO A 110 -7.00 -10.79 -3.07
CA PRO A 110 -7.89 -11.59 -2.25
C PRO A 110 -9.32 -11.00 -2.26
N PRO A 111 -10.36 -11.84 -2.09
CA PRO A 111 -11.76 -11.39 -2.07
C PRO A 111 -12.05 -10.24 -1.08
N GLU A 112 -11.28 -10.14 0.00
CA GLU A 112 -11.44 -9.15 1.07
C GLU A 112 -10.74 -7.82 0.81
N PHE A 113 -10.11 -7.69 -0.36
CA PHE A 113 -9.47 -6.47 -0.77
C PHE A 113 -10.46 -5.30 -0.84
N ALA A 114 -10.07 -4.17 -0.27
CA ALA A 114 -10.89 -2.98 -0.26
C ALA A 114 -10.04 -1.71 -0.28
N VAL A 115 -10.58 -0.66 -0.90
CA VAL A 115 -10.04 0.70 -0.80
C VAL A 115 -11.14 1.62 -0.33
N TYR A 116 -10.91 2.29 0.78
CA TYR A 116 -11.90 3.15 1.39
C TYR A 116 -11.24 4.36 2.04
N THR A 117 -12.07 5.31 2.42
CA THR A 117 -11.66 6.52 3.12
C THR A 117 -12.50 6.74 4.36
N THR A 118 -11.98 7.49 5.34
CA THR A 118 -12.80 8.04 6.42
C THR A 118 -13.94 8.92 5.90
N PRO A 119 -15.04 9.08 6.66
CA PRO A 119 -16.17 9.93 6.27
C PRO A 119 -15.80 11.39 6.00
N ASP A 120 -14.81 11.91 6.72
CA ASP A 120 -14.25 13.26 6.55
C ASP A 120 -13.25 13.40 5.38
N ARG A 121 -13.00 12.28 4.66
CA ARG A 121 -12.04 12.17 3.56
C ARG A 121 -10.64 12.69 3.93
N GLN A 122 -10.21 12.52 5.17
CA GLN A 122 -8.83 12.85 5.58
C GLN A 122 -7.89 11.67 5.45
N THR A 123 -8.38 10.44 5.59
CA THR A 123 -7.56 9.23 5.61
C THR A 123 -8.04 8.25 4.55
N GLY A 124 -7.10 7.63 3.84
CA GLY A 124 -7.33 6.51 2.94
C GLY A 124 -6.79 5.21 3.54
N VAL A 125 -7.44 4.11 3.22
CA VAL A 125 -7.01 2.76 3.58
C VAL A 125 -6.98 1.89 2.34
N LEU A 126 -5.83 1.29 2.09
CA LEU A 126 -5.67 0.15 1.19
C LEU A 126 -5.64 -1.11 2.04
N ARG A 127 -6.61 -2.01 1.90
CA ARG A 127 -6.68 -3.25 2.68
C ARG A 127 -6.56 -4.45 1.77
N PHE A 128 -5.57 -5.30 2.01
CA PHE A 128 -5.19 -6.46 1.20
C PHE A 128 -5.68 -7.80 1.75
N GLY A 129 -6.67 -7.81 2.64
CA GLY A 129 -7.13 -9.03 3.30
C GLY A 129 -7.86 -8.72 4.60
N LYS A 130 -8.05 -9.74 5.44
CA LYS A 130 -8.56 -9.53 6.79
C LYS A 130 -7.46 -9.00 7.70
N PHE A 131 -7.84 -8.12 8.61
CA PHE A 131 -6.96 -7.64 9.66
C PHE A 131 -6.96 -8.64 10.82
N ASP A 132 -6.26 -9.75 10.61
CA ASP A 132 -6.06 -10.76 11.64
C ASP A 132 -5.02 -10.26 12.65
N THR A 133 -5.32 -10.42 13.94
CA THR A 133 -4.46 -9.96 15.03
C THR A 133 -3.39 -10.99 15.39
N PRO A 134 -2.19 -10.57 15.85
CA PRO A 134 -1.78 -9.20 16.14
C PRO A 134 -1.39 -8.39 14.89
N LEU A 135 -1.78 -7.13 14.89
CA LEU A 135 -1.42 -6.14 13.87
C LEU A 135 -0.28 -5.26 14.40
N ILE A 136 0.61 -4.82 13.52
CA ILE A 136 1.63 -3.82 13.78
C ILE A 136 1.44 -2.70 12.77
N LEU A 137 1.48 -1.45 13.22
CA LEU A 137 1.58 -0.29 12.34
C LEU A 137 3.05 0.08 12.19
N VAL A 138 3.54 0.04 10.96
CA VAL A 138 4.89 0.48 10.61
C VAL A 138 4.80 1.87 10.00
N GLN A 139 5.27 2.87 10.72
CA GLN A 139 5.31 4.25 10.23
C GLN A 139 6.43 4.38 9.18
N LEU A 140 6.02 4.50 7.92
CA LEU A 140 6.92 4.71 6.78
C LEU A 140 7.24 6.19 6.61
N SER A 141 6.27 7.05 6.90
CA SER A 141 6.45 8.50 6.96
C SER A 141 5.44 9.12 7.93
N VAL A 142 5.47 10.44 8.10
CA VAL A 142 4.44 11.17 8.86
C VAL A 142 3.04 11.03 8.28
N ALA A 143 2.91 10.71 6.99
CA ALA A 143 1.65 10.67 6.26
C ALA A 143 1.27 9.25 5.78
N CYS A 144 2.07 8.23 6.10
CA CYS A 144 1.83 6.86 5.65
C CYS A 144 2.33 5.82 6.65
N GLN A 145 1.47 4.83 6.91
CA GLN A 145 1.78 3.67 7.72
C GLN A 145 1.44 2.39 6.94
N ALA A 146 2.27 1.38 7.04
CA ALA A 146 1.92 0.03 6.61
C ALA A 146 1.26 -0.74 7.75
N ILE A 147 0.31 -1.59 7.40
CA ILE A 147 -0.36 -2.50 8.32
C ILE A 147 0.23 -3.88 8.09
N VAL A 148 0.89 -4.43 9.12
CA VAL A 148 1.59 -5.71 9.04
C VAL A 148 0.94 -6.72 9.99
N SER A 149 0.68 -7.93 9.50
CA SER A 149 0.21 -9.06 10.31
C SER A 149 1.10 -10.27 10.04
N ALA A 150 1.68 -10.87 11.08
CA ALA A 150 2.59 -12.02 10.97
C ALA A 150 3.67 -11.85 9.85
N SER A 151 4.31 -10.68 9.81
CA SER A 151 5.31 -10.28 8.81
C SER A 151 4.80 -10.12 7.36
N LYS A 152 3.49 -10.05 7.15
CA LYS A 152 2.87 -9.81 5.84
C LYS A 152 2.28 -8.41 5.79
N VAL A 153 2.49 -7.71 4.67
CA VAL A 153 1.79 -6.44 4.44
C VAL A 153 0.33 -6.74 4.11
N VAL A 154 -0.57 -6.32 4.99
CA VAL A 154 -2.03 -6.50 4.83
C VAL A 154 -2.74 -5.20 4.48
N GLY A 155 -2.00 -4.09 4.39
CA GLY A 155 -2.57 -2.83 3.93
C GLY A 155 -1.70 -1.61 4.21
N PHE A 156 -2.24 -0.45 3.87
CA PHE A 156 -1.65 0.86 4.13
C PHE A 156 -2.71 1.83 4.64
N LEU A 157 -2.33 2.63 5.61
CA LEU A 157 -3.05 3.82 6.07
C LEU A 157 -2.29 5.05 5.58
N PHE A 158 -2.99 6.04 5.03
CA PHE A 158 -2.33 7.25 4.58
C PHE A 158 -3.24 8.47 4.65
N GLU A 159 -2.62 9.64 4.82
CA GLU A 159 -3.33 10.90 4.68
C GLU A 159 -3.73 11.13 3.22
N LEU A 160 -4.98 11.47 2.97
CA LEU A 160 -5.41 11.83 1.63
C LEU A 160 -4.76 13.15 1.20
N PRO A 161 -4.10 13.22 0.03
CA PRO A 161 -3.57 14.50 -0.47
C PRO A 161 -4.70 15.51 -0.70
N GLU A 162 -4.43 16.81 -0.55
CA GLU A 162 -5.47 17.86 -0.64
C GLU A 162 -6.35 17.74 -1.90
N GLY A 163 -5.74 17.39 -3.04
CA GLY A 163 -6.44 17.18 -4.30
C GLY A 163 -7.46 16.03 -4.27
N ALA A 164 -7.22 15.00 -3.47
CA ALA A 164 -8.10 13.85 -3.30
C ALA A 164 -9.23 14.12 -2.29
N ARG A 165 -9.09 15.10 -1.39
CA ARG A 165 -10.12 15.44 -0.38
C ARG A 165 -11.35 16.12 -0.99
N LYS A 166 -11.19 16.85 -2.09
CA LYS A 166 -12.25 17.68 -2.68
C LYS A 166 -13.26 16.84 -3.46
N ILE A 167 -14.49 16.73 -2.96
CA ILE A 167 -15.62 16.20 -3.74
C ILE A 167 -15.92 17.22 -4.84
N HIS A 168 -15.61 16.89 -6.10
CA HIS A 168 -16.12 17.65 -7.23
C HIS A 168 -17.64 17.47 -7.25
N ARG A 169 -18.38 18.39 -6.64
CA ARG A 169 -19.82 18.54 -6.86
C ARG A 169 -19.98 18.83 -8.34
N ARG A 170 -20.32 17.82 -9.14
CA ARG A 170 -20.78 18.03 -10.51
C ARG A 170 -21.94 19.01 -10.41
N ARG A 171 -21.74 20.24 -10.89
CA ARG A 171 -22.84 21.17 -11.14
C ARG A 171 -23.74 20.44 -12.13
N ARG A 172 -24.94 20.06 -11.66
CA ARG A 172 -26.02 19.54 -12.51
C ARG A 172 -26.54 20.66 -13.38
#